data_AF-A0A8T6N8C4-F1
#
_entry.id   AF-A0A8T6N8C4-F1
#
_cell.length_a   1.000
_cell.length_b   1.000
_cell.length_c   1.000
_cell.angle_alpha   90.00
_cell.angle_beta   90.00
_cell.angle_gamma   90.00
#
_symmetry.space_group_name_H-M   'P 1'
#
loop_
_entity.id
_entity.type
_entity.pdbx_description
1 polymer ?
#
loop_
_entity_poly.entity_id
_entity_poly.type
_entity_poly.pdbx_seq_one_letter_code
_entity_poly.pdbx_strand_id
1 'polypeptide(L)' 'MIEERTDFNGWANYETWNVSLWINNDEAMYRLARIKGHSGYDHLIPALEASFGQMTPDGVRWMDPTIDTDEMDEML' A
#
# COMPACT_ATOMS: atom_id res chain seq x y z
N MET A 1 -0.16 -6.49 -31.30
CA MET A 1 -1.33 -5.95 -30.58
C MET A 1 -0.80 -5.36 -29.30
N ILE A 2 -1.14 -4.12 -28.98
CA ILE A 2 -0.79 -3.53 -27.68
C ILE A 2 -1.94 -3.96 -26.76
N GLU A 3 -1.63 -4.71 -25.69
CA GLU A 3 -2.61 -4.97 -24.63
C GLU A 3 -3.06 -3.62 -24.07
N GLU A 4 -4.37 -3.37 -24.08
CA GLU A 4 -4.92 -2.28 -23.27
C GLU A 4 -4.65 -2.62 -21.80
N ARG A 5 -3.81 -1.81 -21.18
CA ARG A 5 -3.38 -2.01 -19.79
C ARG A 5 -4.50 -1.54 -18.87
N THR A 6 -5.07 -2.46 -18.09
CA THR A 6 -6.12 -2.17 -17.10
C THR A 6 -5.58 -1.75 -15.74
N ASP A 7 -4.26 -1.62 -15.60
CA ASP A 7 -3.59 -1.22 -14.37
C ASP A 7 -3.59 0.32 -14.18
N PHE A 8 -3.52 0.75 -12.92
CA PHE A 8 -3.34 2.13 -12.52
C PHE A 8 -1.86 2.36 -12.18
N ASN A 9 -1.12 2.96 -13.13
CA ASN A 9 0.34 3.19 -12.99
C ASN A 9 1.14 1.91 -12.66
N GLY A 10 0.74 0.75 -13.20
CA GLY A 10 1.41 -0.52 -12.93
C GLY A 10 0.94 -1.26 -11.67
N TRP A 11 -0.18 -0.83 -11.07
CA TRP A 11 -0.85 -1.49 -9.94
C TRP A 11 -2.29 -1.85 -10.29
N ALA A 12 -2.90 -2.80 -9.61
CA ALA A 12 -4.25 -3.28 -9.88
C ALA A 12 -5.32 -2.15 -9.95
N ASN A 13 -5.20 -1.14 -9.08
CA ASN A 13 -6.13 -0.01 -9.02
C ASN A 13 -5.54 1.22 -8.30
N TYR A 14 -6.35 2.27 -8.17
CA TYR A 14 -5.95 3.53 -7.53
C TYR A 14 -5.59 3.33 -6.05
N GLU A 15 -6.36 2.56 -5.30
CA GLU A 15 -6.14 2.34 -3.87
C GLU A 15 -4.83 1.59 -3.62
N THR A 16 -4.56 0.52 -4.38
CA THR A 16 -3.28 -0.22 -4.30
C THR A 16 -2.09 0.69 -4.65
N TRP A 17 -2.19 1.46 -5.74
CA TRP A 17 -1.15 2.43 -6.10
C TRP A 17 -0.94 3.52 -5.05
N ASN A 18 -2.02 4.06 -4.48
CA ASN A 18 -1.93 5.16 -3.52
C ASN A 18 -1.22 4.71 -2.25
N VAL A 19 -1.58 3.55 -1.73
CA VAL A 19 -0.94 2.98 -0.55
C VAL A 19 0.53 2.66 -0.83
N SER A 20 0.85 2.02 -1.95
CA SER A 20 2.23 1.68 -2.30
C SER A 20 3.10 2.92 -2.51
N LEU A 21 2.53 3.99 -3.07
CA LEU A 21 3.18 5.29 -3.23
C LEU A 21 3.63 5.85 -1.88
N TRP A 22 2.73 5.88 -0.89
CA TRP A 22 3.03 6.41 0.44
C TRP A 22 4.02 5.55 1.21
N ILE A 23 3.85 4.22 1.17
CA ILE A 23 4.76 3.29 1.85
C ILE A 23 6.18 3.39 1.29
N ASN A 24 6.36 3.58 -0.01
CA ASN A 24 7.70 3.64 -0.61
C ASN A 24 8.37 5.02 -0.54
N ASN A 25 7.59 6.11 -0.59
CA ASN A 25 8.15 7.44 -0.77
C ASN A 25 8.20 8.29 0.51
N ASP A 26 7.41 7.95 1.53
CA ASP A 26 7.57 8.57 2.85
C ASP A 26 8.61 7.79 3.67
N GLU A 27 9.67 8.46 4.12
CA GLU A 27 10.78 7.80 4.82
C GLU A 27 10.33 7.08 6.11
N ALA A 28 9.39 7.66 6.85
CA ALA A 28 8.92 7.07 8.11
C ALA A 28 8.07 5.82 7.84
N MET A 29 7.19 5.87 6.84
CA MET A 29 6.38 4.73 6.42
C MET A 29 7.25 3.62 5.83
N TYR A 30 8.21 3.95 4.97
CA TYR A 30 9.16 2.99 4.38
C TYR A 30 9.93 2.26 5.48
N ARG A 31 10.52 3.00 6.43
CA ARG A 31 11.24 2.39 7.56
C ARG A 31 10.33 1.47 8.39
N LEU A 32 9.08 1.87 8.63
CA LEU A 32 8.12 1.04 9.37
C LEU A 32 7.82 -0.26 8.61
N ALA A 33 7.54 -0.17 7.30
CA ALA A 33 7.29 -1.32 6.43
C ALA A 33 8.48 -2.28 6.41
N ARG A 34 9.72 -1.78 6.30
CA ARG A 34 10.94 -2.62 6.37
C ARG A 34 11.10 -3.37 7.69
N ILE A 35 10.53 -2.89 8.79
CA ILE A 35 10.60 -3.52 10.12
C ILE A 35 9.41 -4.46 10.36
N LYS A 36 8.21 -4.09 9.88
CA LYS A 36 6.93 -4.72 10.27
C LYS A 36 6.22 -5.47 9.14
N GLY A 37 6.56 -5.21 7.88
CA GLY A 37 5.90 -5.77 6.69
C GLY A 37 6.31 -7.20 6.31
N HIS A 38 7.23 -7.83 7.05
CA HIS A 38 7.72 -9.19 6.76
C HIS A 38 6.64 -10.29 6.84
N SER A 39 5.46 -9.98 7.38
CA SER A 39 4.31 -10.88 7.42
C SER A 39 3.20 -10.46 6.44
N GLY A 40 3.51 -9.57 5.50
CA GLY A 40 2.55 -9.04 4.54
C GLY A 40 1.85 -7.76 5.00
N TYR A 41 1.10 -7.19 4.08
CA TYR A 41 0.42 -5.91 4.18
C TYR A 41 -0.63 -5.90 5.27
N ASP A 42 -1.45 -6.95 5.38
CA ASP A 42 -2.46 -7.07 6.44
C ASP A 42 -1.86 -6.95 7.84
N HIS A 43 -0.67 -7.53 8.04
CA HIS A 43 0.05 -7.46 9.32
C HIS A 43 0.72 -6.10 9.56
N LEU A 44 0.95 -5.33 8.49
CA LEU A 44 1.51 -3.97 8.56
C LEU A 44 0.44 -2.93 8.93
N ILE A 45 -0.82 -3.11 8.53
CA ILE A 45 -1.92 -2.15 8.74
C ILE A 45 -2.01 -1.65 10.19
N PRO A 46 -2.01 -2.49 11.25
CA PRO A 46 -2.12 -1.99 12.62
C PRO A 46 -0.98 -1.05 13.01
N ALA A 47 0.22 -1.26 12.46
CA ALA A 47 1.37 -0.41 12.73
C ALA A 47 1.26 0.93 11.98
N LEU A 48 0.77 0.91 10.74
CA LEU A 48 0.46 2.12 9.96
C LEU A 48 -0.60 2.96 10.69
N GLU A 49 -1.70 2.34 11.10
CA GLU A 49 -2.79 3.03 11.79
C GLU A 49 -2.35 3.65 13.12
N ALA A 50 -1.55 2.92 13.90
CA ALA A 50 -1.02 3.40 15.18
C ALA A 50 -0.05 4.58 15.02
N SER A 51 0.65 4.67 13.88
CA SER A 51 1.73 5.66 13.67
C SER A 51 1.29 6.87 12.85
N PHE A 52 0.38 6.68 11.90
CA PHE A 52 0.04 7.67 10.87
C PHE A 52 -1.47 7.93 10.73
N GLY A 53 -2.31 7.26 11.53
CA GLY A 53 -3.76 7.35 11.44
C GLY A 53 -4.36 6.38 10.42
N GLN A 54 -5.69 6.39 10.25
CA GLN A 54 -6.44 5.33 9.53
C GLN A 54 -6.32 5.37 8.00
N MET A 55 -5.72 6.41 7.43
CA MET A 55 -5.73 6.64 5.98
C MET A 55 -4.41 7.22 5.51
N THR A 56 -4.12 7.05 4.23
CA THR A 56 -3.10 7.83 3.53
C THR A 56 -3.46 9.33 3.59
N PRO A 57 -2.48 10.22 3.42
CA PRO A 57 -2.75 11.66 3.29
C PRO A 57 -3.71 12.04 2.15
N ASP A 58 -3.89 11.17 1.15
CA ASP A 58 -4.85 11.36 0.05
C ASP A 58 -6.25 10.79 0.36
N GLY A 59 -6.44 10.16 1.51
CA GLY A 59 -7.75 9.71 2.01
C GLY A 59 -8.10 8.25 1.75
N VAL A 60 -7.17 7.43 1.24
CA VAL A 60 -7.38 5.98 1.09
C VAL A 60 -7.19 5.30 2.45
N ARG A 61 -8.18 4.51 2.89
CA ARG A 61 -8.06 3.74 4.14
C ARG A 61 -7.02 2.63 3.97
N TRP A 62 -6.18 2.41 4.98
CA TRP A 62 -5.24 1.27 4.96
C TRP A 62 -5.97 -0.08 4.92
N MET A 63 -7.21 -0.13 5.40
CA MET A 63 -8.10 -1.30 5.33
C MET A 63 -9.13 -1.20 4.18
N ASP A 64 -8.88 -0.41 3.13
CA ASP A 64 -9.81 -0.35 2.02
C ASP A 64 -9.91 -1.73 1.34
N PRO A 65 -11.11 -2.34 1.24
CA PRO A 65 -11.26 -3.68 0.68
C PRO A 65 -10.97 -3.76 -0.82
N THR A 66 -10.76 -2.64 -1.51
CA THR A 66 -10.34 -2.66 -2.92
C THR A 66 -8.83 -2.76 -3.09
N ILE A 67 -8.04 -2.61 -2.03
CA ILE A 67 -6.58 -2.79 -2.10
C ILE A 67 -6.27 -4.25 -2.45
N ASP A 68 -5.44 -4.42 -3.48
CA ASP A 68 -4.88 -5.72 -3.83
C ASP A 68 -3.75 -6.07 -2.87
N THR A 69 -4.06 -6.87 -1.85
CA THR A 69 -3.10 -7.25 -0.80
C THR A 69 -2.00 -8.16 -1.32
N ASP A 70 -2.23 -8.92 -2.40
CA ASP A 70 -1.21 -9.78 -2.99
C ASP A 70 -0.12 -8.93 -3.68
N GLU A 71 -0.50 -7.90 -4.45
CA GLU A 71 0.46 -6.94 -5.02
C GLU A 71 1.21 -6.17 -3.92
N MET A 72 0.54 -5.83 -2.82
CA MET A 72 1.18 -5.17 -1.69
C MET A 72 2.20 -6.10 -0.99
N ASP A 73 1.87 -7.38 -0.83
CA ASP A 73 2.77 -8.40 -0.29
C ASP A 73 4.00 -8.63 -1.18
N GLU A 74 3.83 -8.58 -2.51
CA GLU A 74 4.96 -8.67 -3.45
C GLU A 74 5.92 -7.47 -3.38
N MET A 75 5.43 -6.30 -2.98
CA MET A 75 6.23 -5.07 -2.86
C MET A 75 7.00 -4.97 -1.53
N LEU A 76 6.46 -5.51 -0.44
CA LEU A 76 7.00 -5.39 0.92
C LEU A 76 8.28 -6.21 1.17
#